data_AF-A0A965YFH7-F1
#
_entry.id   AF-A0A965YFH7-F1
#
_cell.length_a   1.000
_cell.length_b   1.000
_cell.length_c   1.000
_cell.angle_alpha   90.00
_cell.angle_beta   90.00
_cell.angle_gamma   90.00
#
_symmetry.space_group_name_H-M   'P 1'
#
loop_
_entity.id
_entity.type
_entity.pdbx_description
1 polymer ?
#
loop_
_entity_poly.entity_id
_entity_poly.type
_entity_poly.pdbx_seq_one_letter_code
_entity_poly.pdbx_strand_id
1 'polypeptide(L)' 'HLGSTESIKNFLLDFNGLAIISEKAVRNELYLKTLVKLQVTGITFPRTFRIAHKTGHKSRQTELFEQFLLNL' A
#
# COMPACT_ATOMS: atom_id res chain seq x y z
N HIS A 1 8.02 -7.87 -14.98
CA HIS A 1 8.21 -8.36 -13.59
C HIS A 1 7.15 -7.76 -12.68
N LEU A 2 6.46 -8.58 -11.88
CA LEU A 2 5.42 -8.14 -10.92
C LEU A 2 6.01 -7.65 -9.58
N GLY A 3 7.16 -6.98 -9.63
CA GLY A 3 7.92 -6.60 -8.43
C GLY A 3 7.47 -5.31 -7.75
N SER A 4 6.52 -4.58 -8.35
CA SER A 4 6.03 -3.30 -7.83
C SER A 4 4.52 -3.22 -7.89
N THR A 5 3.92 -2.37 -7.05
CA THR A 5 2.47 -2.12 -7.08
C THR A 5 2.02 -1.66 -8.46
N GLU A 6 2.80 -0.79 -9.13
CA GLU A 6 2.47 -0.29 -10.45
C GLU A 6 2.47 -1.40 -11.51
N SER A 7 3.47 -2.28 -11.45
CA SER A 7 3.54 -3.43 -12.35
C SER A 7 2.39 -4.41 -12.14
N ILE A 8 1.91 -4.59 -10.90
CA ILE A 8 0.75 -5.43 -10.60
C ILE A 8 -0.53 -4.79 -11.18
N LYS A 9 -0.73 -3.49 -11.00
CA LYS A 9 -1.90 -2.77 -11.56
C LYS A 9 -1.96 -2.89 -13.07
N ASN A 10 -0.86 -2.58 -13.76
CA ASN A 10 -0.82 -2.63 -15.22
C ASN A 10 -1.05 -4.05 -15.74
N PHE A 11 -0.51 -5.06 -15.06
CA PHE A 11 -0.74 -6.45 -15.44
C PHE A 11 -2.23 -6.83 -15.35
N LEU A 12 -2.95 -6.38 -14.32
CA LEU A 12 -4.38 -6.68 -14.14
C LEU A 12 -5.29 -6.03 -15.19
N LEU A 13 -4.86 -4.96 -15.86
CA LEU A 13 -5.66 -4.33 -16.91
C LEU A 13 -5.74 -5.21 -18.17
N ASP A 14 -4.67 -5.93 -18.46
CA ASP A 14 -4.54 -6.77 -19.66
C ASP A 14 -4.67 -8.28 -19.35
N PHE A 15 -4.94 -8.65 -18.09
CA PHE A 15 -5.01 -10.03 -17.63
C PHE A 15 -6.28 -10.29 -16.82
N ASN A 16 -6.98 -11.38 -17.14
CA ASN A 16 -8.14 -11.81 -16.37
C ASN A 16 -7.69 -12.53 -15.08
N GLY A 17 -7.47 -11.76 -14.03
CA GLY A 17 -6.98 -12.27 -12.75
C GLY A 17 -7.35 -11.41 -11.55
N LEU A 18 -6.96 -11.90 -10.37
CA LEU A 18 -7.18 -11.24 -9.08
C LEU A 18 -5.84 -10.98 -8.41
N ALA A 19 -5.74 -9.87 -7.68
CA ALA A 19 -4.60 -9.60 -6.82
C ALA A 19 -5.02 -9.01 -5.48
N ILE A 20 -4.20 -9.26 -4.46
CA ILE A 20 -4.30 -8.61 -3.16
C ILE A 20 -3.40 -7.37 -3.21
N ILE A 21 -4.03 -6.19 -3.19
CA ILE A 21 -3.33 -4.90 -3.27
C ILE A 21 -3.85 -4.00 -2.16
N SER A 22 -3.00 -3.10 -1.65
CA SER A 22 -3.44 -2.04 -0.74
C SER A 22 -4.48 -1.16 -1.41
N GLU A 23 -5.64 -1.00 -0.77
CA GLU A 23 -6.73 -0.13 -1.26
C GLU A 23 -6.26 1.32 -1.47
N LYS A 24 -5.34 1.80 -0.63
CA LYS A 24 -4.75 3.15 -0.78
C LYS A 24 -3.97 3.30 -2.09
N ALA A 25 -3.41 2.23 -2.64
CA ALA A 25 -2.55 2.27 -3.82
C ALA A 25 -3.31 2.14 -5.16
N VAL A 26 -4.61 1.83 -5.11
CA VAL A 26 -5.48 1.66 -6.30
C VAL A 26 -6.65 2.65 -6.32
N ARG A 27 -6.57 3.75 -5.54
CA ARG A 27 -7.68 4.71 -5.42
C ARG A 27 -8.09 5.32 -6.77
N ASN A 28 -7.11 5.64 -7.62
CA ASN A 28 -7.37 6.22 -8.92
C ASN A 28 -8.05 5.21 -9.84
N GLU A 29 -7.60 3.95 -9.83
CA GLU A 29 -8.12 2.87 -10.64
C GLU A 29 -9.54 2.47 -10.22
N LEU A 30 -9.82 2.48 -8.92
CA LEU A 30 -11.18 2.30 -8.39
C LEU A 30 -12.10 3.47 -8.79
N TYR A 31 -11.61 4.72 -8.75
CA TYR A 31 -12.37 5.90 -9.17
C TYR A 31 -12.67 5.89 -10.67
N LEU A 32 -11.66 5.58 -11.50
CA LEU A 32 -11.77 5.47 -12.96
C LEU A 32 -12.45 4.17 -13.41
N LYS A 33 -12.77 3.27 -12.47
CA LYS A 33 -13.36 1.95 -12.73
C LYS A 33 -12.53 1.06 -13.67
N THR A 34 -11.23 1.29 -13.75
CA THR A 34 -10.29 0.41 -14.47
C THR A 34 -9.94 -0.82 -13.66
N LEU A 35 -10.10 -0.76 -12.33
CA LEU A 35 -10.10 -1.90 -11.43
C LEU A 35 -11.37 -1.88 -10.56
N VAL A 36 -11.80 -3.06 -10.13
CA VAL A 36 -12.94 -3.21 -9.21
C VAL A 36 -12.51 -3.93 -7.95
N LYS A 37 -13.12 -3.55 -6.82
CA LYS A 37 -12.91 -4.24 -5.54
C LYS A 37 -13.88 -5.41 -5.44
N LEU A 38 -13.35 -6.60 -5.16
CA LEU A 38 -14.17 -7.76 -4.80
C LEU A 38 -14.37 -7.81 -3.29
N GLN A 39 -15.63 -7.91 -2.87
CA GLN A 39 -15.97 -8.07 -1.46
C GLN A 39 -15.86 -9.56 -1.10
N VAL A 40 -14.81 -9.93 -0.37
CA VAL A 40 -14.61 -11.31 0.13
C VAL A 40 -14.88 -11.34 1.63
N THR A 41 -15.80 -12.19 2.07
CA THR A 41 -16.13 -12.35 3.49
C THR A 41 -15.15 -13.30 4.18
N GLY A 42 -14.93 -13.10 5.49
CA GLY A 42 -14.10 -14.00 6.30
C GLY A 42 -12.58 -13.82 6.15
N ILE A 43 -12.11 -12.83 5.38
CA ILE A 43 -10.68 -12.55 5.19
C ILE A 43 -10.32 -11.19 5.77
N THR A 44 -9.32 -11.16 6.66
CA THR A 44 -8.72 -9.92 7.16
C THR A 44 -7.20 -10.01 7.05
N PHE A 45 -6.57 -8.91 6.64
CA PHE A 45 -5.11 -8.79 6.55
C PHE A 45 -4.63 -7.72 7.54
N PRO A 46 -4.39 -8.06 8.81
CA PRO A 46 -3.86 -7.11 9.77
C PRO A 46 -2.45 -6.66 9.33
N ARG A 47 -2.25 -5.34 9.23
CA ARG A 47 -0.97 -4.74 8.82
C ARG A 47 -0.53 -3.76 9.90
N THR A 48 0.65 -3.99 10.45
CA THR A 48 1.29 -3.02 11.36
C THR A 48 2.17 -2.09 10.55
N PHE A 49 1.94 -0.78 10.64
CA PHE A 49 2.87 0.21 10.13
C PHE A 49 4.11 0.26 11.04
N ARG A 50 5.30 0.07 10.47
CA ARG A 50 6.56 0.05 11.21
C ARG A 50 7.54 1.01 10.57
N ILE A 51 8.30 1.71 11.40
CA ILE A 51 9.36 2.61 10.97
C ILE A 51 10.70 2.00 11.38
N ALA A 52 11.62 1.89 10.44
CA ALA A 52 12.98 1.42 10.69
C ALA A 52 13.95 2.61 10.63
N HIS A 53 14.83 2.70 11.62
CA HIS A 53 15.92 3.67 11.65
C HIS A 53 17.24 2.97 11.99
N LYS A 54 18.36 3.57 11.57
CA LYS A 54 19.69 3.07 11.93
C LYS A 54 19.88 3.18 13.43
N THR A 55 20.43 2.15 14.06
CA THR A 55 20.82 2.19 15.47
C THR A 55 21.85 3.28 15.72
N GLY A 56 21.65 4.11 16.75
CA GLY A 56 22.55 5.20 17.12
C GLY A 56 21.87 6.57 17.09
N HIS A 57 22.61 7.62 16.74
CA HIS A 57 22.09 8.99 16.73
C HIS A 57 20.90 9.12 15.79
N LYS A 58 19.79 9.62 16.33
CA LYS A 58 18.59 9.98 15.59
C LYS A 58 18.51 11.49 15.52
N SER A 59 18.37 12.03 14.31
CA SER A 59 18.24 13.47 14.14
C SER A 59 16.86 13.95 14.59
N ARG A 60 16.78 15.19 15.07
CA ARG A 60 15.50 15.84 15.40
C ARG A 60 14.51 15.83 14.23
N GLN A 61 14.99 15.96 12.99
CA GLN A 61 14.14 15.92 11.80
C GLN A 61 13.51 14.53 11.60
N THR A 62 14.29 13.47 11.85
CA THR A 62 13.78 12.10 11.82
C THR A 62 12.68 11.90 12.87
N GLU A 63 12.89 12.38 14.10
CA GLU A 63 11.88 12.29 15.16
C GLU A 63 10.58 13.03 14.81
N LEU A 64 10.69 14.27 14.33
CA LEU A 64 9.52 15.05 13.91
C LEU A 64 8.78 14.38 12.75
N PHE A 65 9.51 13.81 11.80
CA PHE A 65 8.89 13.08 10.69
C PHE A 65 8.20 11.80 11.15
N GLU A 66 8.78 11.04 12.07
CA GLU A 66 8.12 9.87 12.66
C GLU A 66 6.85 10.25 13.42
N GLN A 67 6.90 11.32 14.22
CA GLN A 67 5.72 11.83 14.91
C GLN A 67 4.62 12.26 13.92
N PHE A 68 4.99 12.95 12.84
CA PHE A 68 4.07 13.31 11.77
C PHE A 68 3.41 12.06 11.15
N LEU A 69 4.18 11.00 10.87
CA LEU A 69 3.66 9.76 10.29
C LEU A 69 2.74 8.98 11.24
N LEU A 70 2.98 9.03 12.55
CA LEU A 70 2.21 8.30 13.56
C LEU A 70 0.96 9.05 14.03
N ASN A 71 0.88 10.36 13.80
CA ASN A 71 -0.27 11.20 14.17
C ASN A 71 -1.29 11.39 13.02
N LEU A 72 -1.12 10.67 11.90
CA LEU A 72 -2.05 10.60 10.76
C LEU A 72 -3.12 9.53 10.98
#